data_AF-A0A6A0HVQ5-F1
#
_entry.id   AF-A0A6A0HVQ5-F1
#
_cell.length_a   1.000
_cell.length_b   1.000
_cell.length_c   1.000
_cell.angle_alpha   90.00
_cell.angle_beta   90.00
_cell.angle_gamma   90.00
#
_symmetry.space_group_name_H-M   'P 1'
#
loop_
_entity.id
_entity.type
_entity.pdbx_description
1 polymer ?
#
loop_
_entity_poly.entity_id
_entity_poly.type
_entity_poly.pdbx_seq_one_letter_code
_entity_poly.pdbx_strand_id
1 'polypeptide(L)'
;MTIAIIYFQRLRKFGELQARTDAKFVTRDFEIIPLTRSIIFEALDSSMPGFEDNIQFFSAKLMQVDYLITRNKEHFAQQEIPVVTPEEFLHLIGILK
;
A
#
# COMPACT_ATOMS: atom_id res chain seq x y z
N MET A 1 0.09 0.70 -4.25
CA MET A 1 0.31 -0.42 -5.19
C MET A 1 0.12 -1.76 -4.51
N THR A 2 -1.05 -2.38 -4.67
CA THR A 2 -1.38 -3.73 -4.16
C THR A 2 -0.69 -4.84 -4.96
N ILE A 3 -0.59 -6.04 -4.37
CA ILE A 3 0.01 -7.23 -5.01
C ILE A 3 -0.70 -7.58 -6.32
N ALA A 4 -2.03 -7.46 -6.36
CA ALA A 4 -2.81 -7.70 -7.57
C ALA A 4 -2.40 -6.74 -8.69
N ILE A 5 -2.21 -5.46 -8.38
CA ILE A 5 -1.81 -4.45 -9.36
C ILE A 5 -0.37 -4.67 -9.82
N ILE A 6 0.54 -5.04 -8.92
CA ILE A 6 1.89 -5.47 -9.31
C ILE A 6 1.79 -6.61 -10.32
N TYR A 7 1.07 -7.68 -9.99
CA TYR A 7 0.90 -8.83 -10.88
C TYR A 7 0.35 -8.41 -12.26
N PHE A 8 -0.76 -7.66 -12.31
CA PHE A 8 -1.37 -7.27 -13.59
C PHE A 8 -0.46 -6.34 -14.42
N GLN A 9 0.26 -5.41 -13.77
CA GLN A 9 1.20 -4.54 -14.47
C GLN A 9 2.40 -5.31 -15.01
N ARG A 10 2.89 -6.32 -14.28
CA ARG A 10 3.97 -7.19 -14.74
C ARG A 10 3.49 -8.12 -15.86
N LEU A 11 2.27 -8.66 -15.76
CA LEU A 11 1.65 -9.52 -16.78
C LEU A 11 1.59 -8.82 -18.13
N ARG A 12 1.15 -7.56 -18.15
CA ARG A 12 1.05 -6.73 -19.37
C ARG A 12 2.40 -6.51 -20.07
N LYS A 13 3.52 -6.64 -19.35
CA LYS A 13 4.86 -6.33 -19.88
C LYS A 13 5.74 -7.55 -20.13
N PHE A 14 5.62 -8.60 -19.31
CA PHE A 14 6.60 -9.69 -19.26
C PHE A 14 5.97 -11.09 -19.34
N GLY A 15 4.64 -11.19 -19.37
CA GLY A 15 3.92 -12.46 -19.42
C GLY A 15 3.77 -13.16 -18.06
N GLU A 16 3.07 -14.29 -18.09
CA GLU A 16 2.53 -14.96 -16.90
C GLU A 16 3.61 -15.43 -15.91
N LEU A 17 4.66 -16.10 -16.42
CA LEU A 17 5.71 -16.67 -15.58
C LEU A 17 6.43 -15.58 -14.79
N GLN A 18 6.85 -14.52 -15.47
CA GLN A 18 7.58 -13.42 -14.84
C GLN A 18 6.68 -12.65 -13.86
N ALA A 19 5.42 -12.40 -14.21
CA ALA A 19 4.47 -11.71 -13.34
C ALA A 19 4.27 -12.43 -12.00
N ARG A 20 4.13 -13.77 -12.03
CA ARG A 20 4.02 -14.57 -10.80
C ARG A 20 5.31 -14.57 -9.97
N THR A 21 6.46 -14.69 -10.64
CA THR A 21 7.77 -14.66 -9.98
C THR A 21 7.98 -13.33 -9.26
N ASP A 22 7.70 -12.21 -9.94
CA ASP A 22 7.88 -10.87 -9.36
C ASP A 22 6.90 -10.60 -8.23
N ALA A 23 5.62 -10.98 -8.39
CA ALA A 23 4.63 -10.83 -7.32
C ALA A 23 5.05 -11.60 -6.05
N LYS A 24 5.51 -12.86 -6.20
CA LYS A 24 6.03 -13.65 -5.08
C LYS A 24 7.28 -13.05 -4.44
N PHE A 25 8.20 -12.55 -5.28
CA PHE A 25 9.44 -11.95 -4.81
C PHE A 25 9.16 -10.71 -3.96
N VAL A 26 8.30 -9.80 -4.42
CA VAL A 26 7.95 -8.58 -3.68
C VAL A 26 7.28 -8.89 -2.35
N THR A 27 6.49 -9.97 -2.26
CA THR A 27 5.79 -10.32 -1.01
C THR A 27 6.64 -11.05 0.02
N ARG A 28 7.84 -11.53 -0.33
CA ARG A 28 8.59 -12.46 0.51
C ARG A 28 8.93 -11.90 1.89
N ASP A 29 9.25 -10.61 1.94
CA ASP A 29 9.77 -9.94 3.13
C ASP A 29 8.70 -9.03 3.78
N PHE A 30 7.43 -9.18 3.40
CA PHE A 30 6.30 -8.39 3.89
C PHE A 30 5.17 -9.26 4.41
N GLU A 31 4.50 -8.80 5.47
CA GLU A 31 3.24 -9.37 5.90
C GLU A 31 2.09 -8.91 4.97
N ILE A 32 1.30 -9.86 4.50
CA ILE A 32 0.14 -9.57 3.64
C ILE A 32 -1.09 -9.41 4.52
N ILE A 33 -1.65 -8.20 4.53
CA ILE A 33 -2.89 -7.92 5.26
C ILE A 33 -4.09 -8.54 4.51
N PRO A 34 -4.95 -9.33 5.18
CA PRO A 34 -6.16 -9.87 4.57
C PRO A 34 -7.11 -8.76 4.11
N LEU A 35 -7.60 -8.85 2.87
CA LEU A 35 -8.64 -7.96 2.38
C LEU A 35 -10.00 -8.41 2.92
N THR A 36 -10.49 -7.72 3.94
CA THR A 36 -11.74 -8.05 4.61
C THR A 36 -12.92 -7.27 4.03
N ARG A 37 -14.14 -7.72 4.36
CA ARG A 37 -15.37 -7.00 4.00
C ARG A 37 -15.38 -5.57 4.55
N SER A 38 -14.92 -5.36 5.79
CA SER A 38 -14.90 -4.02 6.40
C SER A 38 -14.00 -3.08 5.61
N ILE A 39 -12.79 -3.50 5.24
CA ILE A 39 -11.87 -2.70 4.42
C ILE A 39 -12.52 -2.30 3.10
N ILE A 40 -13.20 -3.24 2.43
CA ILE A 40 -13.87 -2.97 1.15
C ILE A 40 -15.01 -1.97 1.29
N PHE A 41 -15.87 -2.11 2.30
CA PHE A 41 -17.01 -1.21 2.49
C PHE A 41 -16.54 0.20 2.84
N GLU A 42 -15.61 0.34 3.78
CA GLU A 42 -15.00 1.63 4.12
C GLU A 42 -14.33 2.28 2.90
N ALA A 43 -13.62 1.49 2.09
CA ALA A 43 -12.97 1.98 0.87
C ALA A 43 -13.97 2.42 -0.22
N LEU A 44 -15.16 1.82 -0.29
CA LEU A 44 -16.23 2.20 -1.22
C LEU A 44 -16.98 3.45 -0.76
N ASP A 45 -17.15 3.62 0.55
CA ASP A 45 -17.88 4.75 1.14
C ASP A 45 -17.01 6.02 1.25
N SER A 46 -15.69 5.88 1.14
CA SER A 46 -14.75 6.99 1.25
C SER A 46 -14.71 7.88 0.01
N SER A 47 -14.52 9.18 0.25
CA SER A 47 -14.34 10.19 -0.79
C SER A 47 -12.88 10.42 -1.19
N MET A 48 -11.92 9.69 -0.60
CA MET A 48 -10.50 9.83 -0.97
C MET A 48 -10.28 9.38 -2.43
N PRO A 49 -9.32 10.01 -3.15
CA PRO A 49 -9.07 9.67 -4.54
C PRO A 49 -8.51 8.24 -4.67
N GLY A 50 -8.97 7.52 -5.69
CA GLY A 50 -8.43 6.21 -6.06
C GLY A 50 -8.85 5.07 -5.13
N PHE A 51 -9.66 4.14 -5.62
CA PHE A 51 -10.14 3.01 -4.82
C PHE A 51 -9.01 2.16 -4.20
N GLU A 52 -7.88 2.06 -4.90
CA GLU A 52 -6.71 1.35 -4.39
C GLU A 52 -6.12 2.04 -3.14
N ASP A 53 -5.91 3.36 -3.21
CA ASP A 53 -5.37 4.14 -2.09
C ASP A 53 -6.30 4.04 -0.88
N ASN A 54 -7.62 4.01 -1.11
CA ASN A 54 -8.62 3.75 -0.07
C ASN A 54 -8.44 2.38 0.59
N ILE A 55 -8.32 1.30 -0.19
CA ILE A 55 -8.06 -0.05 0.36
C ILE A 55 -6.79 -0.03 1.22
N GLN A 56 -5.71 0.60 0.74
CA GLN A 56 -4.45 0.68 1.47
C GLN A 56 -4.59 1.46 2.78
N PHE A 57 -5.30 2.60 2.77
CA PHE A 57 -5.55 3.41 3.95
C PHE A 57 -6.38 2.66 5.01
N PHE A 58 -7.51 2.07 4.62
CA PHE A 58 -8.35 1.34 5.58
C PHE A 58 -7.71 0.04 6.07
N SER A 59 -6.83 -0.58 5.27
CA SER A 59 -5.98 -1.67 5.75
C SER A 59 -5.03 -1.19 6.84
N ALA A 60 -4.35 -0.07 6.62
CA ALA A 60 -3.43 0.54 7.58
C ALA A 60 -4.16 0.96 8.87
N LYS A 61 -5.35 1.56 8.75
CA LYS A 61 -6.20 1.98 9.87
C LYS A 61 -6.64 0.79 10.72
N LEU A 62 -7.13 -0.27 10.07
CA LEU A 62 -7.56 -1.49 10.77
C LEU A 62 -6.41 -2.14 11.55
N MET A 63 -5.22 -2.16 10.96
CA MET A 63 -4.02 -2.75 11.55
C MET A 63 -3.30 -1.84 12.55
N GLN A 64 -3.73 -0.59 12.72
CA GLN A 64 -3.11 0.40 13.60
C GLN A 64 -1.60 0.53 13.38
N VAL A 65 -1.19 0.59 12.11
CA VAL A 65 0.23 0.71 11.75
C VAL A 65 0.79 2.05 12.22
N ASP A 66 2.08 2.08 12.58
CA ASP A 66 2.74 3.30 13.05
C ASP A 66 2.84 4.37 11.96
N TYR A 67 3.05 3.95 10.70
CA TYR A 67 3.24 4.84 9.56
C TYR A 67 2.63 4.28 8.28
N LEU A 68 2.02 5.15 7.48
CA LEU A 68 1.72 4.89 6.07
C LEU A 68 2.81 5.53 5.21
N ILE A 69 3.58 4.69 4.52
CA ILE A 69 4.70 5.15 3.68
C ILE A 69 4.24 5.28 2.23
N THR A 70 4.28 6.49 1.68
CA THR A 70 3.85 6.77 0.30
C THR A 70 4.55 8.00 -0.29
N ARG A 71 4.67 8.05 -1.62
CA ARG A 71 5.11 9.26 -2.33
C ARG A 71 3.99 10.28 -2.56
N ASN A 72 2.73 9.86 -2.44
CA ASN A 72 1.55 10.68 -2.74
C ASN A 72 0.86 11.13 -1.44
N LYS A 73 1.58 11.86 -0.57
CA LYS A 73 1.07 12.21 0.77
C LYS A 73 -0.25 12.98 0.71
N GLU A 74 -0.42 13.80 -0.32
CA GLU A 74 -1.62 14.62 -0.54
C GLU A 74 -2.91 13.80 -0.69
N HIS A 75 -2.82 12.52 -1.08
CA HIS A 75 -3.99 11.64 -1.18
C HIS A 75 -4.50 11.18 0.19
N PHE A 76 -3.70 11.30 1.24
CA PHE A 76 -3.96 10.75 2.58
C PHE A 76 -3.99 11.83 3.67
N ALA A 77 -4.56 13.00 3.38
CA ALA A 77 -4.59 14.14 4.30
C ALA A 77 -5.38 13.90 5.62
N GLN A 78 -5.96 12.71 5.83
CA GLN A 78 -6.63 12.34 7.07
C GLN A 78 -5.60 12.06 8.18
N GLN A 79 -5.74 12.75 9.31
CA GLN A 79 -4.75 12.76 10.40
C GLN A 79 -4.82 11.52 11.33
N GLU A 80 -5.44 10.43 10.90
CA GLU A 80 -5.57 9.24 11.75
C GLU A 80 -4.31 8.38 11.79
N ILE A 81 -3.52 8.40 10.70
CA ILE A 81 -2.28 7.64 10.57
C ILE A 81 -1.17 8.59 10.14
N PRO A 82 0.01 8.59 10.79
CA PRO A 82 1.15 9.34 10.31
C PRO A 82 1.54 8.93 8.88
N VAL A 83 1.47 9.87 7.94
CA VAL A 83 1.82 9.62 6.53
C VAL A 83 3.18 10.24 6.22
N VAL A 84 4.11 9.41 5.72
CA VAL A 84 5.49 9.81 5.44
C VAL A 84 5.95 9.38 4.05
N THR A 85 6.89 10.10 3.46
CA THR A 85 7.60 9.62 2.27
C THR A 85 8.62 8.54 2.65
N PRO A 86 9.07 7.71 1.69
CA PRO A 86 10.17 6.79 1.96
C PRO A 86 11.42 7.51 2.49
N GLU A 87 11.74 8.68 1.96
CA GLU A 87 12.87 9.49 2.41
C GLU A 87 12.69 9.99 3.85
N GLU A 88 11.52 10.53 4.18
CA GLU A 88 11.19 10.93 5.55
C GLU A 88 11.27 9.75 6.52
N PHE A 89 10.73 8.59 6.13
CA PHE A 89 10.80 7.37 6.94
C PHE A 89 12.25 6.93 7.19
N LEU A 90 13.11 6.96 6.15
CA LEU A 90 14.53 6.60 6.30
C LEU A 90 15.29 7.57 7.22
N HIS A 91 14.92 8.85 7.28
CA HIS A 91 15.45 9.78 8.28
C HIS A 91 14.93 9.44 9.69
N LEU A 92 13.63 9.12 9.85
CA LEU A 92 13.04 8.74 11.15
C LEU A 92 13.73 7.52 11.76
N ILE A 93 14.11 6.53 10.94
CA ILE A 93 14.81 5.32 11.40
C ILE A 93 16.34 5.45 11.40
N GLY A 94 16.89 6.63 11.09
CA GLY A 94 18.31 6.94 11.16
C GLY A 94 19.19 6.29 10.08
N ILE A 95 18.60 5.86 8.95
CA ILE A 95 19.36 5.35 7.80
C ILE A 95 19.90 6.51 6.95
N LEU A 96 19.07 7.52 6.71
CA LEU A 96 19.50 8.77 6.07
C LEU A 96 19.83 9.81 7.16
N LYS A 97 20.88 10.59 6.90
CA LYS A 97 21.39 11.64 7.79
C LYS A 97 21.08 13.01 7.23
#